data_AF-A0A7Y2YDX2-F1
#
_entry.id   AF-A0A7Y2YDX2-F1
#
_cell.length_a   1.000
_cell.length_b   1.000
_cell.length_c   1.000
_cell.angle_alpha   90.00
_cell.angle_beta   90.00
_cell.angle_gamma   90.00
#
_symmetry.space_group_name_H-M   'P 1'
#
loop_
_entity.id
_entity.type
_entity.pdbx_description
1 polymer ?
#
loop_
_entity_poly.entity_id
_entity_poly.type
_entity_poly.pdbx_seq_one_letter_code
_entity_poly.pdbx_strand_id
1 'polypeptide(L)'
;MSVQCESTGRRAAGAAMPFFERYLSLWVALCIVVGIVLGRFIPGLFESLGSMEIARVNLPVAVLIWLMILPMLLKIDFHSLAEVRQHVRGVGVTLFINWGVKPFSMALLAWLFIRHLFAGWLPADQLDSYIAGLIILAAAPCTAMVFVWSNLSDGHPGFTLSQV
;
A
#
# COMPACT_ATOMS: atom_id res chain seq x y z
N MET A 1 15.09 25.70 -16.00
CA MET A 1 15.08 24.37 -15.34
C MET A 1 14.10 23.38 -16.00
N SER A 2 13.63 23.62 -17.23
CA SER A 2 12.67 22.78 -17.96
C SER A 2 13.32 21.64 -18.77
N VAL A 3 14.59 21.81 -19.20
CA VAL A 3 15.26 20.88 -20.13
C VAL A 3 15.69 19.57 -19.46
N GLN A 4 15.96 19.57 -18.15
CA GLN A 4 16.35 18.35 -17.43
C GLN A 4 15.18 17.40 -17.17
N CYS A 5 13.95 17.92 -16.98
CA CYS A 5 12.74 17.12 -16.76
C CYS A 5 12.30 16.38 -18.04
N GLU A 6 12.48 16.99 -19.22
CA GLU A 6 12.21 16.31 -20.50
C GLU A 6 13.21 15.18 -20.79
N SER A 7 14.49 15.34 -20.40
CA SER A 7 15.53 14.36 -20.73
C SER A 7 15.46 13.06 -19.92
N THR A 8 14.94 13.10 -18.69
CA THR A 8 14.71 11.91 -17.86
C THR A 8 13.42 11.18 -18.23
N GLY A 9 12.36 11.89 -18.63
CA GLY A 9 11.10 11.28 -19.07
C GLY A 9 11.24 10.52 -20.41
N ARG A 10 11.98 11.07 -21.38
CA ARG A 10 12.14 10.46 -22.70
C ARG A 10 13.02 9.20 -22.71
N ARG A 11 13.93 9.03 -21.74
CA ARG A 11 14.73 7.79 -21.58
C ARG A 11 13.93 6.64 -20.97
N ALA A 12 12.84 6.91 -20.24
CA ALA A 12 12.00 5.88 -19.65
C ALA A 12 11.03 5.22 -20.66
N ALA A 13 10.61 5.94 -21.70
CA ALA A 13 9.68 5.43 -22.72
C ALA A 13 10.24 4.30 -23.62
N GLY A 14 11.54 3.97 -23.50
CA GLY A 14 12.18 2.87 -24.23
C GLY A 14 13.14 2.01 -23.38
N ALA A 15 13.24 2.27 -22.07
CA ALA A 15 14.07 1.47 -21.19
C ALA A 15 13.29 0.23 -20.72
N ALA A 16 13.81 -0.96 -21.00
CA ALA A 16 13.25 -2.20 -20.46
C ALA A 16 13.13 -2.09 -18.93
N MET A 17 11.98 -2.48 -18.37
CA MET A 17 11.77 -2.54 -16.91
C MET A 17 12.94 -3.28 -16.25
N PRO A 18 13.61 -2.67 -15.25
CA PRO A 18 14.71 -3.29 -14.54
C PRO A 18 14.33 -4.69 -14.04
N PHE A 19 15.28 -5.62 -14.04
CA PHE A 19 15.05 -7.02 -13.63
C PHE A 19 14.35 -7.13 -12.27
N PHE A 20 14.73 -6.27 -11.31
CA PHE A 20 14.13 -6.23 -9.98
C PHE A 20 12.64 -5.86 -10.02
N GLU A 21 12.27 -4.79 -10.73
CA GLU A 21 10.88 -4.34 -10.87
C GLU A 21 10.02 -5.39 -11.59
N ARG A 22 10.57 -6.00 -12.64
CA ARG A 22 9.89 -7.06 -13.41
C ARG A 22 9.58 -8.29 -12.58
N TYR A 23 10.47 -8.68 -11.66
CA TYR A 23 10.30 -9.85 -10.79
C TYR A 23 9.90 -9.48 -9.36
N LEU A 24 9.39 -8.26 -9.12
CA LEU A 24 9.07 -7.75 -7.79
C LEU A 24 8.14 -8.69 -7.01
N SER A 25 7.12 -9.26 -7.66
CA SER A 25 6.21 -10.21 -7.02
C SER A 25 6.91 -11.47 -6.52
N LEU A 26 7.91 -11.97 -7.25
CA LEU A 26 8.71 -13.13 -6.84
C LEU A 26 9.62 -12.76 -5.66
N TRP A 27 10.24 -11.58 -5.70
CA TRP A 27 11.05 -11.07 -4.58
C TRP A 27 10.22 -10.90 -3.31
N VAL A 28 9.01 -10.35 -3.41
CA VAL A 28 8.08 -10.21 -2.28
C VAL A 28 7.69 -11.59 -1.74
N ALA A 29 7.33 -12.54 -2.60
CA ALA A 29 7.00 -13.90 -2.18
C ALA A 29 8.20 -14.58 -1.48
N LEU A 30 9.40 -14.41 -2.01
CA LEU A 30 10.63 -14.93 -1.42
C LEU A 30 10.87 -14.31 -0.03
N CYS A 31 10.74 -13.00 0.12
CA CYS A 31 10.88 -12.31 1.40
C CYS A 31 9.85 -12.79 2.43
N ILE A 32 8.60 -13.05 2.02
CA ILE A 32 7.57 -13.61 2.90
C ILE A 32 7.98 -15.00 3.40
N VAL A 33 8.38 -15.89 2.47
CA VAL A 33 8.79 -17.26 2.82
C VAL A 33 10.00 -17.27 3.75
N VAL A 34 11.03 -16.51 3.40
CA VAL A 34 12.25 -16.37 4.22
C VAL A 34 11.90 -15.79 5.59
N GLY A 35 11.03 -14.78 5.66
CA GLY A 35 10.55 -14.19 6.91
C GLY A 35 9.84 -15.20 7.82
N ILE A 36 8.92 -16.00 7.27
CA ILE A 36 8.20 -17.03 8.03
C ILE A 36 9.17 -18.10 8.55
N VAL A 37 10.09 -18.56 7.70
CA VAL A 37 11.09 -19.56 8.07
C VAL A 37 12.00 -19.04 9.19
N LEU A 38 12.56 -17.84 9.03
CA LEU A 38 13.40 -17.21 10.05
C LEU A 38 12.63 -16.97 11.36
N GLY A 39 11.37 -16.52 11.28
CA GLY A 39 10.50 -16.33 12.44
C GLY A 39 10.27 -17.62 13.23
N ARG A 40 10.21 -18.76 12.54
CA ARG A 40 10.05 -20.08 13.17
C ARG A 40 11.36 -20.62 13.76
N PHE A 41 12.50 -20.36 13.14
CA PHE A 41 13.80 -20.88 13.60
C PHE A 41 14.46 -20.01 14.67
N ILE A 42 14.21 -18.70 14.69
CA ILE A 42 14.81 -17.76 15.65
C ILE A 42 13.71 -16.89 16.31
N PRO A 43 12.71 -17.48 16.98
CA PRO A 43 11.57 -16.74 17.51
C PRO A 43 11.99 -15.66 18.52
N GLY A 44 13.00 -15.92 19.35
CA GLY A 44 13.47 -14.96 20.37
C GLY A 44 13.98 -13.63 19.79
N LEU A 45 14.56 -13.63 18.58
CA LEU A 45 14.97 -12.39 17.92
C LEU A 45 13.75 -11.58 17.45
N PHE A 46 12.76 -12.25 16.85
CA PHE A 46 11.54 -11.60 16.37
C PHE A 46 10.62 -11.13 17.50
N GLU A 47 10.56 -11.88 18.61
CA GLU A 47 9.86 -11.46 19.83
C GLU A 47 10.54 -10.25 20.49
N SER A 48 11.88 -10.23 20.53
CA SER A 48 12.63 -9.06 21.04
C SER A 48 12.36 -7.83 20.17
N LEU A 49 12.42 -7.95 18.84
CA LEU A 49 12.07 -6.87 17.91
C LEU A 49 10.58 -6.47 18.01
N GLY A 50 9.70 -7.43 18.26
CA GLY A 50 8.27 -7.22 18.50
C GLY A 50 8.01 -6.41 19.78
N SER A 51 8.74 -6.74 20.84
CA SER A 51 8.66 -6.12 22.17
C SER A 51 9.28 -4.72 22.24
N MET A 52 10.04 -4.30 21.21
CA MET A 52 10.49 -2.91 21.03
C MET A 52 9.31 -2.02 20.59
N GLU A 53 8.28 -1.96 21.43
CA GLU A 53 7.11 -1.13 21.23
C GLU A 53 6.95 -0.09 22.35
N ILE A 54 6.50 1.10 21.97
CA ILE A 54 6.05 2.13 22.89
C ILE A 54 4.59 2.41 22.55
N ALA A 55 3.71 2.36 23.56
CA ALA A 55 2.27 2.57 23.38
C ALA A 55 1.63 1.67 22.28
N ARG A 56 2.04 0.40 22.21
CA ARG A 56 1.61 -0.59 21.19
C ARG A 56 2.03 -0.26 19.75
N VAL A 57 3.01 0.63 19.58
CA VAL A 57 3.61 0.95 18.27
C VAL A 57 5.02 0.37 18.22
N ASN A 58 5.24 -0.59 17.33
CA ASN A 58 6.55 -1.20 17.11
C ASN A 58 7.51 -0.18 16.49
N LEU A 59 8.55 0.21 17.25
CA LEU A 59 9.51 1.25 16.88
C LEU A 59 10.28 0.92 15.59
N PRO A 60 10.90 -0.28 15.44
CA PRO A 60 11.53 -0.68 14.19
C PRO A 60 10.63 -0.55 12.96
N VAL A 61 9.40 -1.06 13.06
CA VAL A 61 8.43 -1.02 11.95
C VAL A 61 8.01 0.43 11.66
N ALA A 62 7.78 1.24 12.70
CA ALA A 62 7.43 2.65 12.55
C ALA A 62 8.51 3.43 11.79
N VAL A 63 9.80 3.23 12.11
CA VAL A 63 10.91 3.87 11.41
C VAL A 63 10.96 3.45 9.93
N LEU A 64 10.79 2.16 9.64
CA LEU A 64 10.76 1.64 8.26
C LEU A 64 9.60 2.23 7.45
N ILE A 65 8.40 2.28 8.04
CA ILE A 65 7.23 2.91 7.41
C ILE A 65 7.49 4.40 7.17
N TRP A 66 8.08 5.11 8.13
CA TRP A 66 8.38 6.53 8.00
C TRP A 66 9.38 6.80 6.87
N LEU A 67 10.44 5.99 6.79
CA LEU A 67 11.42 6.03 5.69
C LEU A 67 10.74 5.80 4.33
N MET A 68 9.73 4.93 4.26
CA MET A 68 8.96 4.68 3.04
C MET A 68 8.02 5.84 2.67
N ILE A 69 7.38 6.48 3.65
CA ILE A 69 6.43 7.59 3.42
C ILE A 69 7.13 8.87 2.99
N LEU A 70 8.29 9.18 3.58
CA LEU A 70 9.05 10.40 3.34
C LEU A 70 9.30 10.73 1.85
N PRO A 71 9.89 9.83 1.04
CA PRO A 71 10.20 10.12 -0.36
C PRO A 71 8.94 10.36 -1.17
N MET A 72 7.82 9.77 -0.77
CA MET A 72 6.55 9.98 -1.43
C MET A 72 5.94 11.34 -1.09
N LEU A 73 5.99 11.74 0.18
CA LEU A 73 5.53 13.06 0.63
C LEU A 73 6.26 14.19 -0.11
N LEU A 74 7.57 14.03 -0.33
CA LEU A 74 8.40 15.00 -1.06
C LEU A 74 8.08 15.08 -2.56
N LYS A 75 7.40 14.08 -3.14
CA LYS A 75 6.99 14.06 -4.55
C LYS A 75 5.64 14.74 -4.81
N ILE A 76 4.92 15.16 -3.75
CA ILE A 76 3.63 15.82 -3.90
C ILE A 76 3.86 17.28 -4.31
N ASP A 77 3.36 17.64 -5.48
CA ASP A 77 3.35 19.03 -5.95
C ASP A 77 2.05 19.72 -5.50
N PHE A 78 2.18 20.73 -4.65
CA PHE A 78 1.04 21.51 -4.15
C PHE A 78 0.35 22.35 -5.26
N HIS A 79 1.05 22.65 -6.36
CA HIS A 79 0.44 23.33 -7.51
C HIS A 79 -0.58 22.44 -8.21
N SER A 80 -0.30 21.13 -8.32
CA SER A 80 -1.22 20.14 -8.91
C SER A 80 -2.50 19.93 -8.11
N LEU A 81 -2.52 20.30 -6.81
CA LEU A 81 -3.75 20.26 -6.00
C LEU A 81 -4.79 21.28 -6.48
N ALA A 82 -4.38 22.38 -7.12
CA ALA A 82 -5.31 23.36 -7.67
C ALA A 82 -6.11 22.80 -8.87
N GLU A 83 -5.51 21.89 -9.65
CA GLU A 83 -6.14 21.24 -10.82
C GLU A 83 -7.20 20.21 -10.43
N VAL A 84 -7.17 19.71 -9.18
CA VAL A 84 -8.18 18.79 -8.63
C VAL A 84 -9.59 19.41 -8.70
N ARG A 85 -9.69 20.73 -8.49
CA ARG A 85 -10.97 21.46 -8.58
C ARG A 85 -11.57 21.45 -9.99
N GLN A 86 -10.75 21.27 -11.03
CA GLN A 86 -11.25 21.16 -12.41
C GLN A 86 -11.86 19.77 -12.68
N HIS A 87 -11.53 18.77 -11.85
CA HIS A 87 -11.93 17.37 -12.04
C HIS A 87 -12.74 16.80 -10.86
N VAL A 88 -13.55 17.64 -10.22
CA VAL A 88 -14.35 17.27 -9.04
C VAL A 88 -15.25 16.04 -9.22
N ARG A 89 -15.74 15.79 -10.45
CA ARG A 89 -16.57 14.61 -10.74
C ARG A 89 -15.76 13.32 -10.63
N GLY A 90 -14.53 13.32 -11.16
CA GLY A 90 -13.63 12.16 -11.08
C GLY A 90 -13.22 11.89 -9.65
N VAL A 91 -12.76 12.92 -8.94
CA VAL A 91 -12.36 12.84 -7.53
C VAL A 91 -13.52 12.36 -6.65
N GLY A 92 -14.74 12.86 -6.89
CA GLY A 92 -15.92 12.43 -6.16
C GLY A 92 -16.24 10.94 -6.33
N VAL A 93 -16.09 10.41 -7.55
CA VAL A 93 -16.24 8.97 -7.81
C VAL A 93 -15.17 8.17 -7.08
N THR A 94 -13.89 8.57 -7.17
CA THR A 94 -12.79 7.88 -6.49
C THR A 94 -12.97 7.88 -4.98
N LEU A 95 -13.36 9.01 -4.39
CA LEU A 95 -13.60 9.14 -2.95
C LEU A 95 -14.79 8.29 -2.51
N PHE A 96 -15.89 8.29 -3.28
CA PHE A 96 -17.04 7.43 -3.01
C PHE A 96 -16.69 5.95 -3.07
N ILE A 97 -15.88 5.53 -4.04
CA ILE A 97 -15.43 4.15 -4.13
C ILE A 97 -14.50 3.81 -2.96
N ASN A 98 -13.53 4.67 -2.65
CA ASN A 98 -12.54 4.43 -1.60
C ASN A 98 -13.14 4.38 -0.20
N TRP A 99 -14.07 5.28 0.12
CA TRP A 99 -14.63 5.39 1.47
C TRP A 99 -16.02 4.78 1.62
N GLY A 100 -16.80 4.71 0.55
CA GLY A 100 -18.17 4.20 0.55
C GLY A 100 -18.30 2.77 0.05
N VAL A 101 -17.58 2.36 -0.99
CA VAL A 101 -17.73 1.02 -1.57
C VAL A 101 -16.72 0.04 -0.97
N LYS A 102 -15.45 0.40 -0.96
CA LYS A 102 -14.33 -0.48 -0.59
C LYS A 102 -14.41 -1.03 0.85
N PRO A 103 -14.60 -0.23 1.93
CA PRO A 103 -14.63 -0.75 3.29
C PRO A 103 -15.87 -1.62 3.56
N PHE A 104 -17.02 -1.27 3.01
CA PHE A 104 -18.26 -2.05 3.20
C PHE A 104 -18.24 -3.35 2.42
N SER A 105 -17.73 -3.32 1.18
CA SER A 105 -17.50 -4.54 0.40
C SER A 105 -16.51 -5.46 1.10
N MET A 106 -15.43 -4.91 1.69
CA MET A 106 -14.49 -5.70 2.47
C MET A 106 -15.05 -6.19 3.79
N ALA A 107 -15.93 -5.45 4.46
CA ALA A 107 -16.63 -5.93 5.65
C ALA A 107 -17.52 -7.14 5.31
N LEU A 108 -18.26 -7.08 4.19
CA LEU A 108 -19.08 -8.18 3.71
C LEU A 108 -18.22 -9.41 3.35
N LEU A 109 -17.13 -9.20 2.60
CA LEU A 109 -16.21 -10.28 2.22
C LEU A 109 -15.51 -10.87 3.45
N ALA A 110 -15.01 -10.04 4.37
CA ALA A 110 -14.41 -10.50 5.61
C ALA A 110 -15.39 -11.31 6.45
N TRP A 111 -16.65 -10.86 6.57
CA TRP A 111 -17.69 -11.60 7.28
C TRP A 111 -17.98 -12.96 6.62
N LEU A 112 -18.12 -13.01 5.30
CA LEU A 112 -18.38 -14.25 4.57
C LEU A 112 -17.21 -15.23 4.69
N PHE A 113 -15.99 -14.77 4.39
CA PHE A 113 -14.83 -15.64 4.36
C PHE A 113 -14.35 -16.03 5.77
N ILE A 114 -14.24 -15.09 6.71
CA ILE A 114 -13.70 -15.38 8.05
C ILE A 114 -14.72 -16.12 8.91
N ARG A 115 -16.01 -15.75 8.87
CA ARG A 115 -17.02 -16.36 9.76
C ARG A 115 -17.73 -17.60 9.18
N HIS A 116 -17.74 -17.79 7.86
CA HIS A 116 -18.45 -18.93 7.26
C HIS A 116 -17.49 -19.95 6.63
N LEU A 117 -16.59 -19.50 5.74
CA LEU A 117 -15.70 -20.41 5.01
C LEU A 117 -14.50 -20.88 5.85
N PHE A 118 -13.85 -19.97 6.56
CA PHE A 118 -12.59 -20.23 7.26
C PHE A 118 -12.73 -20.30 8.78
N ALA A 119 -13.94 -20.19 9.33
CA ALA A 119 -14.16 -20.19 10.78
C ALA A 119 -13.63 -21.47 11.45
N GLY A 120 -13.69 -22.62 10.78
CA GLY A 120 -13.13 -23.87 11.30
C GLY A 120 -11.60 -23.97 11.26
N TRP A 121 -10.92 -23.09 10.51
CA TRP A 121 -9.46 -23.11 10.35
C TRP A 121 -8.77 -21.99 11.14
N LEU A 122 -9.55 -21.04 11.68
CA LEU A 122 -9.04 -19.89 12.43
C LEU A 122 -9.36 -20.01 13.93
N PRO A 123 -8.52 -19.43 14.81
CA PRO A 123 -8.81 -19.33 16.24
C PRO A 123 -10.11 -18.53 16.47
N ALA A 124 -11.06 -19.14 17.21
CA ALA A 124 -12.39 -18.56 17.42
C ALA A 124 -12.36 -17.23 18.19
N ASP A 125 -11.35 -17.03 19.04
CA ASP A 125 -11.10 -15.82 19.82
C ASP A 125 -10.60 -14.62 18.97
N GLN A 126 -10.09 -14.87 17.77
CA GLN A 126 -9.44 -13.84 16.94
C GLN A 126 -10.22 -13.48 15.67
N LEU A 127 -11.36 -14.13 15.40
CA LEU A 127 -12.16 -13.88 14.19
C LEU A 127 -12.52 -12.39 14.03
N ASP A 128 -12.88 -11.72 15.13
CA ASP A 128 -13.22 -10.31 15.12
C ASP A 128 -12.01 -9.42 14.85
N SER A 129 -10.85 -9.76 15.41
CA SER A 129 -9.59 -9.08 15.15
C SER A 129 -9.15 -9.22 13.69
N TYR A 130 -9.34 -10.40 13.08
CA TYR A 130 -9.07 -10.61 11.65
C TYR A 130 -10.00 -9.80 10.76
N ILE A 131 -11.30 -9.76 11.08
CA ILE A 131 -12.26 -8.93 10.33
C ILE A 131 -11.90 -7.46 10.46
N ALA A 132 -11.63 -6.98 11.67
CA ALA A 132 -11.22 -5.60 11.90
C ALA A 132 -9.94 -5.25 11.12
N GLY A 133 -8.94 -6.14 11.13
CA GLY A 133 -7.71 -5.98 10.35
C GLY A 133 -7.96 -5.88 8.84
N LEU A 134 -8.82 -6.74 8.29
CA LEU A 134 -9.17 -6.70 6.86
C LEU A 134 -9.88 -5.40 6.47
N ILE A 135 -10.79 -4.90 7.32
CA ILE A 135 -11.49 -3.63 7.08
C ILE A 135 -10.51 -2.45 7.15
N ILE A 136 -9.60 -2.43 8.13
CA ILE A 136 -8.58 -1.37 8.26
C ILE A 136 -7.65 -1.38 7.03
N LEU A 137 -7.21 -2.57 6.60
CA LEU A 137 -6.39 -2.71 5.39
C LEU A 137 -7.13 -2.23 4.13
N ALA A 138 -8.43 -2.45 4.06
CA ALA A 138 -9.27 -1.97 2.96
C ALA A 138 -9.40 -0.43 2.96
N ALA A 139 -9.56 0.18 4.13
CA ALA A 139 -9.66 1.62 4.27
C ALA A 139 -8.33 2.35 3.98
N ALA A 140 -7.19 1.65 4.10
CA ALA A 140 -5.89 2.24 3.83
C ALA A 140 -5.73 2.64 2.34
N PRO A 141 -5.40 3.91 2.04
CA PRO A 141 -5.09 4.35 0.70
C PRO A 141 -3.76 3.76 0.20
N CYS A 142 -3.71 3.38 -1.09
CA CYS A 142 -2.52 2.79 -1.71
C CYS A 142 -1.81 3.78 -2.63
N THR A 143 -1.20 4.80 -2.05
CA THR A 143 -0.61 5.91 -2.79
C THR A 143 0.53 5.46 -3.71
N ALA A 144 1.50 4.69 -3.19
CA ALA A 144 2.71 4.33 -3.94
C ALA A 144 2.42 3.46 -5.18
N MET A 145 1.50 2.50 -5.06
CA MET A 145 1.17 1.60 -6.17
C MET A 145 0.38 2.32 -7.25
N VAL A 146 -0.55 3.21 -6.87
CA VAL A 146 -1.31 4.04 -7.82
C VAL A 146 -0.37 4.92 -8.65
N PHE A 147 0.70 5.45 -8.05
CA PHE A 147 1.73 6.20 -8.79
C PHE A 147 2.41 5.34 -9.86
N VAL A 148 2.81 4.11 -9.52
CA VAL A 148 3.48 3.20 -10.48
C VAL A 148 2.52 2.80 -11.59
N TRP A 149 1.29 2.40 -11.27
CA TRP A 149 0.28 2.05 -12.29
C TRP A 149 -0.07 3.21 -13.20
N SER A 150 -0.16 4.43 -12.66
CA SER A 150 -0.41 5.63 -13.46
C SER A 150 0.73 5.86 -14.45
N ASN A 151 2.00 5.73 -14.02
CA ASN A 151 3.14 5.79 -14.93
C ASN A 151 3.13 4.66 -15.99
N LEU A 152 2.78 3.43 -15.60
CA LEU A 152 2.73 2.29 -16.52
C LEU A 152 1.58 2.38 -17.54
N SER A 153 0.53 3.12 -17.22
CA SER A 153 -0.65 3.30 -18.08
C SER A 153 -0.62 4.62 -18.85
N ASP A 154 0.54 5.28 -18.94
CA ASP A 154 0.73 6.61 -19.54
C ASP A 154 -0.23 7.69 -18.99
N GLY A 155 -0.60 7.56 -17.72
CA GLY A 155 -1.44 8.50 -16.98
C GLY A 155 -0.66 9.67 -16.37
N HIS A 156 -1.36 10.61 -15.73
CA HIS A 156 -0.76 11.72 -14.97
C HIS A 156 -0.62 11.35 -13.49
N PRO A 157 0.58 10.96 -13.00
CA PRO A 157 0.72 10.36 -11.67
C PRO A 157 0.43 11.36 -10.55
N GLY A 158 0.87 12.63 -10.70
CA GLY A 158 0.59 13.69 -9.72
C GLY A 158 -0.89 13.96 -9.55
N PHE A 159 -1.67 13.89 -10.64
CA PHE A 159 -3.12 14.03 -10.59
C PHE A 159 -3.82 12.76 -10.07
N THR A 160 -3.28 11.57 -10.31
CA THR A 160 -3.87 10.33 -9.78
C THR A 160 -3.64 10.21 -8.27
N LEU A 161 -2.49 10.70 -7.80
CA LEU A 161 -2.14 10.73 -6.38
C LEU A 161 -3.07 11.63 -5.54
N SER A 162 -3.59 12.71 -6.12
CA SER A 162 -4.49 13.62 -5.40
C SER A 162 -5.93 13.07 -5.25
N GLN A 163 -6.24 11.92 -5.88
CA GLN A 163 -7.56 11.27 -5.80
C GLN A 163 -7.66 10.18 -4.72
N VAL A 164 -6.54 9.82 -4.09
CA VAL A 164 -6.41 8.68 -3.18
C VAL A 164 -6.44 9.12 -1.73
#